data_AF-A0A4R5VX57-F1
#
_entry.id   AF-A0A4R5VX57-F1
#
_cell.length_a   1.000
_cell.length_b   1.000
_cell.length_c   1.000
_cell.angle_alpha   90.00
_cell.angle_beta   90.00
_cell.angle_gamma   90.00
#
_symmetry.space_group_name_H-M   'P 1'
#
loop_
_entity.id
_entity.type
_entity.pdbx_description
1 polymer ?
#
loop_
_entity_poly.entity_id
_entity_poly.type
_entity_poly.pdbx_seq_one_letter_code
_entity_poly.pdbx_strand_id
1 'polypeptide(L)'
;MAPTELEKLETFLAESFSDGVSFRELRLSDEEVDYLLRRYPNASVLKSASLESEDHKAWYEVNLLPAYDAESKFEDIQKENERLKQEVEALKKALVTQG
;
A
#
# COMPACT_ATOMS: atom_id res chain seq x y z
N MET A 1 -25.13 6.39 -1.90
CA MET A 1 -24.98 6.45 -0.43
C MET A 1 -25.65 7.70 0.12
N ALA A 2 -26.51 7.56 1.12
CA ALA A 2 -27.15 8.70 1.80
C ALA A 2 -26.17 9.36 2.80
N PRO A 3 -26.32 10.66 3.15
CA PRO A 3 -25.38 11.36 4.04
C PRO A 3 -25.17 10.68 5.40
N THR A 4 -26.23 10.16 6.01
CA THR A 4 -26.14 9.45 7.30
C THR A 4 -25.39 8.12 7.20
N GLU A 5 -25.43 7.46 6.04
CA GLU A 5 -24.68 6.22 5.80
C GLU A 5 -23.20 6.52 5.53
N LEU A 6 -22.91 7.65 4.90
CA LEU A 6 -21.55 8.14 4.70
C LEU A 6 -20.85 8.45 6.03
N GLU A 7 -21.51 9.18 6.94
CA GLU A 7 -20.94 9.51 8.26
C GLU A 7 -20.65 8.24 9.10
N LYS A 8 -21.53 7.24 9.01
CA LYS A 8 -21.32 5.93 9.64
C LYS A 8 -20.11 5.22 9.04
N LEU A 9 -19.98 5.21 7.71
CA LEU A 9 -18.85 4.60 7.03
C LEU A 9 -17.54 5.30 7.40
N GLU A 10 -17.51 6.63 7.42
CA GLU A 10 -16.32 7.41 7.78
C GLU A 10 -15.88 7.12 9.22
N THR A 11 -16.84 7.07 10.15
CA THR A 11 -16.57 6.69 11.55
C THR A 11 -16.02 5.27 11.62
N PHE A 12 -16.66 4.32 10.94
CA PHE A 12 -16.22 2.93 10.89
C PHE A 12 -14.80 2.78 10.35
N LEU A 13 -14.46 3.49 9.26
CA LEU A 13 -13.11 3.45 8.68
C LEU A 13 -12.09 4.09 9.61
N ALA A 14 -12.40 5.23 10.22
CA ALA A 14 -11.52 5.90 11.17
C ALA A 14 -11.20 5.00 12.37
N GLU A 15 -12.21 4.34 12.93
CA GLU A 15 -12.05 3.39 14.03
C GLU A 15 -11.24 2.17 13.60
N SER A 16 -11.53 1.61 12.41
CA SER A 16 -10.88 0.41 11.88
C SER A 16 -9.37 0.56 11.70
N PHE A 17 -8.86 1.77 11.45
CA PHE A 17 -7.44 2.03 11.23
C PHE A 17 -6.82 2.93 12.31
N SER A 18 -7.49 3.08 13.46
CA SER A 18 -7.05 3.98 14.54
C SER A 18 -5.84 3.49 15.34
N ASP A 19 -5.52 2.19 15.28
CA ASP A 19 -4.43 1.57 16.05
C ASP A 19 -3.08 1.54 15.31
N GLY A 20 -2.98 2.22 14.17
CA GLY A 20 -1.75 2.29 13.38
C GLY A 20 -1.48 1.06 12.51
N VAL A 21 -2.37 0.06 12.52
CA VAL A 21 -2.31 -1.08 11.59
C VAL A 21 -2.98 -0.66 10.28
N SER A 22 -2.28 -0.80 9.15
CA SER A 22 -2.79 -0.39 7.84
C SER A 22 -3.49 -1.49 7.05
N PHE A 23 -3.40 -2.74 7.51
CA PHE A 23 -4.00 -3.92 6.87
C PHE A 23 -5.15 -4.45 7.72
N ARG A 24 -6.35 -4.57 7.14
CA ARG A 24 -7.57 -5.04 7.81
C ARG A 24 -8.45 -5.84 6.86
N GLU A 25 -9.12 -6.86 7.38
CA GLU A 25 -10.26 -7.46 6.72
C GLU A 25 -11.52 -6.68 7.10
N LEU A 26 -12.21 -6.11 6.11
CA LEU A 26 -13.42 -5.30 6.29
C LEU A 26 -14.59 -5.91 5.50
N ARG A 27 -15.79 -5.81 6.08
CA ARG A 27 -17.03 -6.22 5.41
C ARG A 27 -17.70 -5.01 4.80
N LEU A 28 -17.58 -4.89 3.48
CA LEU A 28 -17.99 -3.71 2.72
C LEU A 28 -18.94 -4.09 1.59
N SER A 29 -19.80 -3.18 1.18
CA SER A 29 -20.47 -3.24 -0.13
C SER A 29 -19.56 -2.68 -1.22
N ASP A 30 -19.88 -2.95 -2.48
CA ASP A 30 -19.12 -2.40 -3.61
C ASP A 30 -19.14 -0.86 -3.63
N GLU A 31 -20.25 -0.23 -3.22
CA GLU A 31 -20.33 1.23 -3.09
C GLU A 31 -19.40 1.76 -1.98
N GLU A 32 -19.27 1.04 -0.86
CA GLU A 32 -18.35 1.40 0.23
C GLU A 32 -16.88 1.22 -0.19
N VAL A 33 -16.57 0.19 -0.98
CA VAL A 33 -15.24 -0.02 -1.57
C VAL A 33 -14.87 1.11 -2.53
N ASP A 34 -15.80 1.51 -3.40
CA ASP A 34 -15.61 2.64 -4.31
C ASP A 34 -15.32 3.95 -3.55
N TYR A 35 -16.04 4.19 -2.46
CA TYR A 35 -15.76 5.33 -1.59
C TYR A 35 -14.38 5.23 -0.94
N LEU A 36 -14.02 4.06 -0.40
CA LEU A 36 -12.72 3.82 0.23
C LEU A 36 -11.57 4.12 -0.73
N LEU A 37 -11.64 3.65 -1.97
CA LEU A 37 -10.61 3.89 -2.99
C LEU A 37 -10.53 5.36 -3.41
N ARG A 38 -11.63 6.12 -3.40
CA ARG A 38 -11.59 7.57 -3.62
C ARG A 38 -10.95 8.32 -2.45
N ARG A 39 -11.21 7.86 -1.22
CA ARG A 39 -10.72 8.50 0.01
C ARG A 39 -9.24 8.16 0.30
N TYR A 40 -8.82 6.96 -0.09
CA TYR A 40 -7.47 6.42 0.06
C TYR A 40 -6.99 5.91 -1.31
N PRO A 41 -6.57 6.81 -2.21
CA PRO A 41 -6.24 6.45 -3.60
C PRO A 41 -5.05 5.49 -3.75
N ASN A 42 -4.25 5.32 -2.69
CA ASN A 42 -3.13 4.37 -2.66
C ASN A 42 -3.51 3.03 -2.03
N ALA A 43 -4.74 2.86 -1.57
CA ALA A 43 -5.15 1.63 -0.92
C ALA A 43 -5.26 0.48 -1.92
N SER A 44 -4.90 -0.73 -1.51
CA SER A 44 -5.20 -1.96 -2.24
C SER A 44 -6.38 -2.67 -1.58
N VAL A 45 -7.33 -3.15 -2.39
CA VAL A 45 -8.50 -3.88 -1.94
C VAL A 45 -8.61 -5.19 -2.70
N LEU A 46 -8.66 -6.32 -1.99
CA LEU A 46 -8.85 -7.65 -2.57
C LEU A 46 -10.11 -8.28 -1.99
N LYS A 47 -11.06 -8.68 -2.85
CA LYS A 47 -12.27 -9.41 -2.42
C LYS A 47 -11.86 -10.80 -1.97
N SER A 48 -12.08 -11.14 -0.70
CA SER A 48 -11.95 -12.52 -0.22
C SER A 48 -13.06 -13.35 -0.89
N ALA A 49 -12.80 -14.60 -1.27
CA ALA A 49 -13.64 -15.45 -2.16
C ALA A 49 -15.04 -15.85 -1.65
N SER A 50 -15.68 -15.01 -0.84
CA SER A 50 -17.01 -15.19 -0.27
C SER A 50 -18.08 -14.88 -1.32
N LEU A 51 -19.08 -15.76 -1.43
CA LEU A 51 -20.36 -15.42 -2.06
C LEU A 51 -20.93 -14.19 -1.34
N GLU A 52 -21.44 -13.23 -2.11
CA GLU A 52 -22.14 -12.07 -1.57
C GLU A 52 -23.27 -12.53 -0.66
N SER A 53 -23.34 -11.99 0.55
CA SER A 53 -24.45 -12.26 1.44
C SER A 53 -25.71 -11.48 1.01
N GLU A 54 -26.86 -11.85 1.57
CA GLU A 54 -28.16 -11.23 1.28
C GLU A 54 -28.19 -9.70 1.51
N ASP A 55 -27.22 -9.17 2.26
CA ASP A 55 -27.03 -7.73 2.52
C ASP A 55 -26.15 -7.01 1.47
N HIS A 56 -25.76 -7.70 0.39
CA HIS A 56 -24.87 -7.20 -0.66
C HIS A 56 -23.49 -6.73 -0.16
N LYS A 57 -23.03 -7.25 0.99
CA LYS A 57 -21.67 -7.04 1.48
C LYS A 57 -20.81 -8.29 1.29
N ALA A 58 -19.51 -8.07 1.16
CA ALA A 58 -18.49 -9.12 1.10
C ALA A 58 -17.30 -8.76 1.98
N TRP A 59 -16.48 -9.75 2.29
CA TRP A 59 -15.20 -9.54 2.97
C TRP A 59 -14.13 -9.10 1.98
N TYR A 60 -13.38 -8.08 2.37
CA TYR A 60 -12.30 -7.50 1.60
C TYR A 60 -11.05 -7.37 2.47
N GLU A 61 -9.91 -7.79 1.95
CA GLU A 61 -8.60 -7.44 2.48
C GLU A 61 -8.25 -6.03 2.00
N VAL A 62 -8.11 -5.10 2.95
CA VAL A 62 -7.81 -3.70 2.69
C VAL A 62 -6.46 -3.35 3.27
N ASN A 63 -5.57 -2.79 2.43
CA ASN A 63 -4.32 -2.19 2.86
C ASN A 63 -4.32 -0.71 2.49
N LEU A 64 -4.19 0.19 3.47
CA LEU A 64 -4.14 1.64 3.22
C LEU A 64 -2.77 2.16 2.81
N LEU A 65 -1.71 1.36 2.99
CA LEU A 65 -0.42 1.72 2.44
C LEU A 65 -0.42 1.49 0.93
N PRO A 66 0.35 2.29 0.18
CA PRO A 66 0.62 1.95 -1.21
C PRO A 66 1.02 0.48 -1.28
N ALA A 67 0.59 -0.20 -2.33
CA ALA A 67 1.41 -1.28 -2.87
C ALA A 67 2.76 -0.61 -3.19
N TYR A 68 3.66 -0.58 -2.21
CA TYR A 68 5.03 -0.19 -2.44
C TYR A 68 5.45 -1.13 -3.55
N ASP A 69 5.69 -0.61 -4.76
CA ASP A 69 6.46 -1.31 -5.77
C ASP A 69 7.84 -1.50 -5.17
N ALA A 70 7.94 -2.47 -4.26
CA ALA A 70 9.15 -2.87 -3.60
C ALA A 70 10.17 -3.22 -4.67
N GLU A 71 9.72 -3.77 -5.79
CA GLU A 71 10.49 -3.97 -7.02
C GLU A 71 11.06 -2.68 -7.59
N SER A 72 10.26 -1.64 -7.86
CA SER A 72 10.76 -0.39 -8.47
C SER A 72 11.80 0.30 -7.59
N LYS A 73 11.58 0.41 -6.27
CA LYS A 73 12.55 1.05 -5.37
C LYS A 73 13.79 0.18 -5.14
N PHE A 74 13.63 -1.15 -5.13
CA PHE A 74 14.75 -2.07 -5.01
C PHE A 74 15.67 -2.00 -6.22
N GLU A 75 15.11 -1.92 -7.44
CA GLU A 75 15.88 -1.73 -8.66
C GLU A 75 16.69 -0.44 -8.65
N ASP A 76 16.08 0.68 -8.24
CA ASP A 76 16.77 1.97 -8.17
C ASP A 76 17.91 1.94 -7.14
N ILE A 77 17.68 1.31 -5.98
CA ILE A 77 18.71 1.12 -4.95
C ILE A 77 19.83 0.18 -5.45
N GLN A 78 19.52 -0.86 -6.22
CA GLN A 78 20.52 -1.76 -6.78
C GLN A 78 21.42 -1.05 -7.79
N LYS A 79 20.84 -0.27 -8.71
CA LYS A 79 21.58 0.53 -9.70
C LYS A 79 22.55 1.50 -9.03
N GLU A 80 22.10 2.21 -8.01
CA GLU A 80 22.98 3.15 -7.29
C GLU A 80 24.10 2.43 -6.53
N ASN A 81 23.82 1.26 -5.93
CA ASN A 81 24.85 0.45 -5.29
C ASN A 81 25.91 -0.05 -6.26
N GLU A 82 25.53 -0.46 -7.47
CA GLU A 82 26.48 -0.86 -8.50
C GLU A 82 27.35 0.32 -8.93
N ARG A 83 26.75 1.49 -9.12
CA ARG A 83 27.48 2.73 -9.44
C ARG A 83 28.52 3.06 -8.37
N LEU A 84 28.10 3.09 -7.11
CA LEU A 84 28.98 3.39 -5.97
C LEU A 84 30.11 2.36 -5.84
N LYS A 85 29.84 1.08 -6.07
CA LYS A 85 30.88 0.04 -6.08
C LYS A 85 31.95 0.29 -7.14
N GLN A 86 31.53 0.68 -8.35
CA GLN A 86 32.47 1.00 -9.43
C GLN A 86 33.33 2.23 -9.09
N GLU A 87 32.72 3.27 -8.53
CA GLU A 87 33.42 4.49 -8.13
C GLU A 87 34.44 4.22 -7.02
N VAL A 88 34.07 3.45 -6.00
CA VAL A 88 34.97 3.03 -4.92
C VAL A 88 36.14 2.21 -5.46
N GLU A 89 35.91 1.31 -6.41
CA GLU A 89 36.96 0.48 -7.01
C GLU A 89 37.94 1.33 -7.83
N ALA A 90 37.44 2.32 -8.57
CA ALA A 90 38.27 3.26 -9.31
C ALA A 90 39.15 4.10 -8.37
N LEU A 91 38.57 4.61 -7.28
CA LEU A 91 39.30 5.37 -6.25
C LEU A 91 40.38 4.52 -5.57
N LYS A 92 40.09 3.26 -5.24
CA LYS A 92 41.09 2.33 -4.68
C LYS A 92 42.26 2.13 -5.63
N LYS A 93 42.00 1.90 -6.91
CA LYS A 93 43.06 1.72 -7.92
C LYS A 93 43.90 2.99 -8.10
N ALA A 94 43.26 4.15 -8.14
CA ALA A 94 43.97 5.43 -8.23
C ALA A 94 44.90 5.64 -7.03
N LEU A 95 44.45 5.29 -5.81
CA LEU A 95 45.25 5.39 -4.59
C LEU A 95 46.46 4.44 -4.61
N VAL A 96 46.27 3.20 -5.10
CA VAL A 96 47.35 2.21 -5.22
C VAL A 96 48.38 2.59 -6.29
N THR A 97 47.98 3.33 -7.32
CA THR A 97 48.88 3.75 -8.41
C THR A 97 49.70 5.01 -8.04
N GLN A 98 49.37 5.69 -6.95
CA GLN A 98 50.07 6.89 -6.46
C GLN A 98 51.07 6.62 -5.33
N GLY A 99 51.22 5.36 -4.88
CA GLY A 99 52.21 4.93 -3.87
C GLY A 99 53.31 4.08 -4.49
#